data_AF-A0A925CAQ1-F1
#
_entry.id   AF-A0A925CAQ1-F1
#
_cell.length_a   1.000
_cell.length_b   1.000
_cell.length_c   1.000
_cell.angle_alpha   90.00
_cell.angle_beta   90.00
_cell.angle_gamma   90.00
#
_symmetry.space_group_name_H-M   'P 1'
#
loop_
_entity.id
_entity.type
_entity.pdbx_description
1 polymer ?
#
loop_
_entity_poly.entity_id
_entity_poly.type
_entity_poly.pdbx_seq_one_letter_code
_entity_poly.pdbx_strand_id
1 'polypeptide(L)'
;ERHRAGVVATVVPTVVTIGTPLAVTSGAGNAALITTADGWTHVVRGQGAGRWPTAQSVVADLLSLAVTTPHSGGTAEPRTAHRSPVPVSSLPFVNA
;
A
#
# COMPACT_ATOMS: atom_id res chain seq x y z
N GLU A 1 9.37 -27.23 -3.87
CA GLU A 1 9.68 -27.11 -2.43
C GLU A 1 8.40 -26.94 -1.62
N ARG A 2 8.24 -27.56 -0.44
CA ARG A 2 6.92 -27.82 0.19
C ARG A 2 6.79 -27.17 1.55
N HIS A 3 5.61 -26.71 2.01
CA HIS A 3 5.36 -26.68 3.46
C HIS A 3 3.93 -27.01 3.95
N ARG A 4 3.90 -27.92 4.93
CA ARG A 4 2.78 -28.37 5.78
C ARG A 4 2.48 -27.40 6.94
N ALA A 5 3.22 -26.28 7.07
CA ALA A 5 3.04 -25.18 8.04
C ALA A 5 4.04 -24.00 7.83
N GLY A 6 4.33 -23.57 6.59
CA GLY A 6 5.38 -22.56 6.33
C GLY A 6 5.08 -21.69 5.11
N VAL A 7 5.66 -20.49 5.06
CA VAL A 7 5.45 -19.51 3.98
C VAL A 7 6.54 -19.67 2.93
N VAL A 8 6.14 -19.72 1.65
CA VAL A 8 7.05 -19.70 0.50
C VAL A 8 6.84 -18.39 -0.25
N ALA A 9 7.92 -17.63 -0.45
CA ALA A 9 7.92 -16.39 -1.22
C ALA A 9 9.04 -16.43 -2.25
N THR A 10 8.69 -16.27 -3.53
CA THR A 10 9.62 -16.35 -4.66
C THR A 10 9.29 -15.27 -5.67
N VAL A 11 10.31 -14.60 -6.20
CA VAL A 11 10.18 -13.65 -7.31
C VAL A 11 11.13 -14.07 -8.42
N VAL A 12 10.57 -14.53 -9.54
CA VAL A 12 11.31 -14.95 -10.73
C VAL A 12 10.50 -14.64 -11.99
N PRO A 13 11.13 -14.39 -13.13
CA PRO A 13 10.45 -14.43 -14.43
C PRO A 13 9.84 -15.82 -14.65
N THR A 14 8.58 -15.89 -15.09
CA THR A 14 7.89 -17.15 -15.39
C THR A 14 7.04 -17.01 -16.64
N VAL A 15 6.88 -18.11 -17.38
CA VAL A 15 5.90 -18.19 -18.46
C VAL A 15 4.50 -18.21 -17.86
N VAL A 16 3.58 -17.47 -18.46
CA VAL A 16 2.18 -17.36 -18.04
C VAL A 16 1.28 -17.76 -19.21
N THR A 17 0.29 -18.60 -18.95
CA THR A 17 -0.66 -19.06 -19.99
C THR A 17 -1.51 -17.91 -20.52
N ILE A 18 -1.62 -17.82 -21.86
CA ILE A 18 -2.47 -16.84 -22.54
C ILE A 18 -3.94 -17.03 -22.11
N GLY A 19 -4.66 -15.93 -21.97
CA GLY A 19 -6.05 -15.93 -21.52
C GLY A 19 -6.19 -15.97 -19.99
N THR A 20 -5.11 -16.16 -19.24
CA THR A 20 -5.15 -15.99 -17.78
C THR A 20 -5.18 -14.50 -17.40
N PRO A 21 -5.70 -14.17 -16.20
CA PRO A 21 -5.76 -12.78 -15.79
C PRO A 21 -4.39 -12.08 -15.72
N LEU A 22 -3.32 -12.81 -15.39
CA LEU A 22 -1.95 -12.28 -15.37
C LEU A 22 -1.44 -11.97 -16.79
N ALA A 23 -1.76 -12.79 -17.78
CA ALA A 23 -1.27 -12.64 -19.15
C ALA A 23 -1.79 -11.38 -19.87
N VAL A 24 -2.94 -10.85 -19.45
CA VAL A 24 -3.52 -9.63 -20.05
C VAL A 24 -3.10 -8.35 -19.31
N THR A 25 -2.33 -8.46 -18.23
CA THR A 25 -1.79 -7.29 -17.50
C THR A 25 -0.62 -6.70 -18.28
N SER A 26 -0.67 -5.41 -18.57
CA SER A 26 0.31 -4.73 -19.44
C SER A 26 0.62 -3.30 -18.98
N GLY A 27 1.69 -2.73 -19.54
CA GLY A 27 2.16 -1.39 -19.21
C GLY A 27 2.51 -1.28 -17.72
N ALA A 28 1.99 -0.23 -17.07
CA ALA A 28 2.15 0.01 -15.63
C ALA A 28 1.06 -0.67 -14.77
N GLY A 29 0.23 -1.53 -15.36
CA GLY A 29 -0.80 -2.28 -14.63
C GLY A 29 -0.19 -3.37 -13.76
N ASN A 30 -0.79 -3.58 -12.59
CA ASN A 30 -0.51 -4.68 -11.67
C ASN A 30 -1.75 -5.55 -11.49
N ALA A 31 -1.54 -6.84 -11.26
CA ALA A 31 -2.59 -7.78 -10.92
C ALA A 31 -2.13 -8.81 -9.89
N ALA A 32 -3.06 -9.28 -9.06
CA ALA A 32 -2.85 -10.35 -8.10
C ALA A 32 -3.95 -11.40 -8.23
N LEU A 33 -3.55 -12.68 -8.26
CA LEU A 33 -4.45 -13.82 -8.13
C LEU A 33 -4.31 -14.36 -6.70
N ILE A 34 -5.44 -14.42 -6.00
CA ILE A 34 -5.49 -14.85 -4.60
C ILE A 34 -6.43 -16.04 -4.54
N THR A 35 -5.88 -17.22 -4.32
CA THR A 35 -6.67 -18.44 -4.09
C THR A 35 -6.88 -18.63 -2.60
N THR A 36 -8.14 -18.67 -2.17
CA THR A 36 -8.56 -18.84 -0.77
C THR A 36 -8.74 -20.32 -0.42
N ALA A 37 -8.86 -20.63 0.88
CA ALA A 37 -8.94 -22.01 1.37
C ALA A 37 -10.19 -22.78 0.89
N ASP A 38 -11.23 -22.06 0.51
CA ASP A 38 -12.46 -22.58 -0.10
C ASP A 38 -12.32 -22.87 -1.60
N GLY A 39 -11.13 -22.66 -2.18
CA GLY A 39 -10.80 -22.95 -3.57
C GLY A 39 -11.17 -21.83 -4.55
N TRP A 40 -11.79 -20.75 -4.08
CA TRP A 40 -12.11 -19.61 -4.93
C TRP A 40 -10.85 -18.82 -5.28
N THR A 41 -10.79 -18.30 -6.50
CA THR A 41 -9.69 -17.43 -6.95
C THR A 41 -10.23 -16.04 -7.22
N HIS A 42 -9.72 -15.08 -6.45
CA HIS A 42 -9.99 -13.67 -6.61
C HIS A 42 -8.92 -13.02 -7.48
N VAL A 43 -9.35 -12.12 -8.35
CA VAL A 43 -8.45 -11.34 -9.21
C VAL A 43 -8.58 -9.88 -8.82
N VAL A 44 -7.47 -9.29 -8.39
CA VAL A 44 -7.36 -7.84 -8.14
C VAL A 44 -6.51 -7.23 -9.24
N ARG A 45 -6.96 -6.11 -9.82
CA ARG A 45 -6.26 -5.40 -10.90
C ARG A 45 -6.29 -3.90 -10.66
N GLY A 46 -5.24 -3.21 -11.09
CA GLY A 46 -5.18 -1.76 -11.03
C GLY A 46 -3.78 -1.23 -11.30
N GLN A 47 -3.54 0.04 -11.03
CA GLN A 47 -2.19 0.60 -10.98
C GLN A 47 -1.62 0.33 -9.58
N GLY A 48 -0.48 -0.35 -9.48
CA GLY A 48 0.15 -0.62 -8.18
C GLY A 48 1.16 0.42 -7.74
N ALA A 49 1.42 1.43 -8.57
CA ALA A 49 2.37 2.51 -8.29
C ALA A 49 1.95 3.81 -8.97
N GLY A 50 2.52 4.92 -8.50
CA GLY A 50 2.33 6.25 -9.06
C GLY A 50 1.81 7.25 -8.04
N ARG A 51 1.83 8.53 -8.40
CA ARG A 51 1.47 9.62 -7.47
C ARG A 51 0.10 9.46 -6.83
N TRP A 52 -0.89 8.99 -7.59
CA TRP A 52 -2.27 8.87 -7.13
C TRP A 52 -2.63 7.50 -6.58
N PRO A 53 -2.28 6.35 -7.23
CA PRO A 53 -2.66 5.04 -6.72
C PRO A 53 -2.10 4.78 -5.31
N THR A 54 -0.86 5.19 -5.06
CA THR A 54 -0.25 5.06 -3.73
C THR A 54 -0.88 6.02 -2.72
N ALA A 55 -1.14 7.28 -3.10
CA ALA A 55 -1.82 8.24 -2.22
C ALA A 55 -3.24 7.76 -1.83
N GLN A 56 -3.97 7.15 -2.76
CA GLN A 56 -5.28 6.57 -2.51
C GLN A 56 -5.22 5.48 -1.42
N SER A 57 -4.25 4.57 -1.50
CA SER A 57 -4.06 3.53 -0.47
C SER A 57 -3.75 4.14 0.90
N VAL A 58 -2.85 5.13 0.97
CA VAL A 58 -2.52 5.82 2.23
C VAL A 58 -3.75 6.51 2.84
N VAL A 59 -4.55 7.22 2.03
CA VAL A 59 -5.76 7.89 2.53
C VAL A 59 -6.79 6.87 3.03
N ALA A 60 -6.95 5.74 2.34
CA ALA A 60 -7.84 4.67 2.79
C ALA A 60 -7.44 4.14 4.17
N ASP A 61 -6.14 3.94 4.41
CA ASP A 61 -5.63 3.49 5.71
C ASP A 61 -5.88 4.55 6.80
N LEU A 62 -5.66 5.84 6.51
CA LEU A 62 -5.94 6.92 7.47
C LEU A 62 -7.43 6.97 7.86
N LEU A 63 -8.33 6.79 6.90
CA LEU A 63 -9.77 6.74 7.16
C LEU A 63 -10.14 5.50 7.97
N SER A 64 -9.55 4.34 7.65
CA SER A 64 -9.75 3.11 8.41
C SER A 64 -9.34 3.28 9.87
N LEU A 65 -8.18 3.89 10.14
CA LEU A 65 -7.71 4.22 11.48
C LEU A 65 -8.64 5.20 12.20
N ALA A 66 -9.10 6.26 11.52
CA ALA A 66 -10.00 7.24 12.12
C ALA A 66 -11.35 6.64 12.55
N VAL A 67 -11.87 5.69 11.77
CA VAL A 67 -13.12 4.98 12.09
C VAL A 67 -12.92 3.95 13.20
N THR A 68 -11.81 3.21 13.19
CA THR A 68 -11.57 2.10 14.13
C THR A 68 -10.97 2.54 15.46
N THR A 69 -10.37 3.73 15.53
CA THR A 69 -9.85 4.28 16.78
C THR A 69 -11.02 4.81 17.61
N PRO A 70 -11.35 4.20 18.77
CA PRO A 70 -12.35 4.77 19.65
C PRO A 70 -11.88 6.16 20.06
N HIS A 71 -12.72 7.16 19.78
CA HIS A 71 -12.47 8.51 20.25
C HIS A 71 -12.48 8.44 21.78
N SER A 72 -11.29 8.39 22.37
CA SER A 72 -11.14 8.52 23.81
C SER A 72 -11.67 9.92 24.13
N GLY A 73 -12.88 9.99 24.69
CA GLY A 73 -13.54 11.23 25.10
C GLY A 73 -12.85 11.89 26.29
N GLY A 74 -11.54 12.06 26.20
CA GLY A 74 -10.73 12.81 27.14
C GLY A 74 -10.51 14.21 26.57
N THR A 75 -10.82 15.22 27.37
CA THR A 75 -10.19 16.53 27.32
C THR A 75 -8.67 16.35 27.23
N ALA A 76 -8.17 16.24 26.00
CA ALA A 76 -6.74 16.25 25.74
C ALA A 76 -6.28 17.69 25.97
N GLU A 77 -5.71 17.92 27.15
CA GLU A 77 -4.78 19.01 27.40
C GLU A 77 -3.89 19.18 26.16
N PRO A 78 -3.75 20.39 25.62
CA PRO A 78 -3.03 20.62 24.37
C PRO A 78 -1.61 20.10 24.56
N ARG A 79 -1.32 18.97 23.91
CA ARG A 79 0.03 18.40 23.87
C ARG A 79 0.91 19.50 23.31
N THR A 80 1.68 20.15 24.18
CA THR A 80 2.61 21.20 23.80
C THR A 80 3.55 20.54 22.81
N ALA A 81 3.37 20.88 21.53
CA ALA A 81 4.20 20.33 20.49
C ALA A 81 5.63 20.69 20.88
N HIS A 82 6.45 19.69 21.19
CA HIS A 82 7.90 19.86 21.14
C HIS A 82 8.27 20.03 19.67
N ARG A 83 7.94 21.21 19.12
CA ARG A 83 8.55 21.73 17.92
C ARG A 83 9.99 21.98 18.31
N SER A 84 10.87 21.03 18.02
CA SER A 84 12.24 21.45 17.71
C SER A 84 12.12 22.34 16.48
N PRO A 85 12.48 23.64 16.56
CA PRO A 85 12.51 24.47 15.37
C PRO A 85 13.66 23.94 14.52
N VAL A 86 13.34 23.31 13.39
CA VAL A 86 14.34 23.14 12.34
C VAL A 86 14.45 24.53 11.69
N PRO A 87 15.57 25.24 11.83
CA PRO A 87 15.71 26.53 11.18
C PRO A 87 15.69 26.32 9.66
N VAL A 88 14.71 26.92 8.99
CA VAL A 88 14.59 26.95 7.52
C VAL A 88 15.67 27.81 6.84
N SER A 89 16.72 28.23 7.56
CA SER A 89 17.77 29.13 7.09
C SER A 89 18.86 28.45 6.25
N SER A 90 18.69 27.19 5.86
CA SER A 90 19.65 26.48 4.98
C SER A 90 19.03 25.90 3.71
N LEU A 91 17.81 26.30 3.35
CA LEU A 91 17.26 26.06 2.02
C LEU A 91 17.80 27.17 1.09
N PRO A 92 18.67 26.88 0.10
CA PRO A 92 18.97 27.87 -0.91
C PRO A 92 17.67 28.18 -1.66
N PHE A 93 17.23 29.43 -1.55
CA PHE A 93 16.18 29.99 -2.38
C PHE A 93 16.59 29.83 -3.85
N VAL A 94 15.63 29.41 -4.67
CA VAL A 94 15.77 29.17 -6.11
C VAL A 94 16.23 30.43 -6.84
N ASN A 95 17.14 30.29 -7.81
CA ASN A 95 17.17 31.18 -8.98
C ASN A 95 17.87 30.52 -10.20
N ALA A 96 17.06 30.13 -11.19
CA ALA A 96 17.24 30.29 -12.64
C ALA A 96 16.00 29.74 -13.34
#